data_AF-A0A1E3B3G9-F1
#
_entry.id   AF-A0A1E3B3G9-F1
#
_cell.length_a   1.000
_cell.length_b   1.000
_cell.length_c   1.000
_cell.angle_alpha   90.00
_cell.angle_beta   90.00
_cell.angle_gamma   90.00
#
_symmetry.space_group_name_H-M   'P 1'
#
loop_
_entity.id
_entity.type
_entity.pdbx_description
1 polymer ?
#
loop_
_entity_poly.entity_id
_entity_poly.type
_entity_poly.pdbx_seq_one_letter_code
_entity_poly.pdbx_strand_id
1 'polypeptide(L)'
;MAAWYPMAGCNLYNVSKAALRWLAIGLAGEIAQFGIRHYLVEPGFFRTGLLDPSANIAGTDKNSRLDAYADLNLTIKTNFAAFNGAQLGNPVKGAQIIYDVVTSSGVAAGKELPELPPLGSDASAEI
;
A
#
# COMPACT_ATOMS: atom_id res chain seq x y z
N MET A 1 1.53 2.27 -4.83
CA MET A 1 0.65 1.36 -4.04
C MET A 1 0.04 0.32 -4.96
N ALA A 2 -0.04 -0.93 -4.49
CA ALA A 2 -0.52 -2.09 -5.24
C ALA A 2 -1.96 -1.99 -5.78
N ALA A 3 -2.74 -1.00 -5.34
CA ALA A 3 -4.06 -0.68 -5.89
C ALA A 3 -4.01 0.25 -7.13
N TRP A 4 -2.93 1.01 -7.31
CA TRP A 4 -2.76 1.96 -8.43
C TRP A 4 -2.02 1.34 -9.61
N TYR A 5 -1.05 0.46 -9.34
CA TYR A 5 -0.32 -0.30 -10.34
C TYR A 5 0.10 -1.67 -9.77
N PRO A 6 0.15 -2.72 -10.61
CA PRO A 6 0.49 -4.06 -10.16
C PRO A 6 2.01 -4.26 -10.07
N MET A 7 2.46 -5.00 -9.06
CA MET A 7 3.81 -5.56 -9.00
C MET A 7 3.78 -7.03 -9.42
N ALA A 8 4.59 -7.41 -10.41
CA ALA A 8 4.69 -8.79 -10.86
C ALA A 8 5.09 -9.73 -9.71
N GLY A 9 4.38 -10.86 -9.60
CA GLY A 9 4.56 -11.83 -8.51
C GLY A 9 3.89 -11.47 -7.18
N CYS A 10 3.19 -10.34 -7.12
CA CYS A 10 2.38 -9.94 -5.96
C CYS A 10 0.88 -9.90 -6.27
N ASN A 11 0.40 -10.61 -7.30
CA ASN A 11 -0.96 -10.42 -7.81
C ASN A 11 -2.09 -10.68 -6.80
N LEU A 12 -1.92 -11.64 -5.88
CA LEU A 12 -2.89 -11.84 -4.78
C LEU A 12 -2.94 -10.62 -3.85
N TYR A 13 -1.79 -10.00 -3.58
CA TYR A 13 -1.72 -8.76 -2.84
C TYR A 13 -2.36 -7.60 -3.64
N ASN A 14 -1.96 -7.41 -4.90
CA ASN A 14 -2.49 -6.38 -5.80
C ASN A 14 -4.02 -6.43 -5.88
N VAL A 15 -4.61 -7.60 -6.15
CA VAL A 15 -6.06 -7.74 -6.28
C VAL A 15 -6.77 -7.45 -4.97
N SER A 16 -6.23 -7.90 -3.83
CA SER A 16 -6.84 -7.63 -2.52
C SER A 16 -6.85 -6.12 -2.20
N LYS A 17 -5.78 -5.39 -2.56
CA LYS A 17 -5.71 -3.94 -2.37
C LYS A 17 -6.61 -3.17 -3.33
N ALA A 18 -6.67 -3.57 -4.60
CA ALA A 18 -7.60 -2.98 -5.57
C ALA A 18 -9.08 -3.21 -5.17
N ALA A 19 -9.41 -4.40 -4.65
CA ALA A 19 -10.75 -4.69 -4.15
C ALA A 19 -11.13 -3.79 -2.97
N LEU A 20 -10.22 -3.61 -2.00
CA LEU A 20 -10.44 -2.69 -0.87
C LEU A 20 -10.65 -1.24 -1.33
N ARG A 21 -9.95 -0.79 -2.37
CA ARG A 21 -10.14 0.54 -2.95
C ARG A 21 -11.57 0.74 -3.46
N TRP A 22 -12.06 -0.19 -4.27
CA TRP A 22 -13.42 -0.08 -4.81
C TRP A 22 -14.48 -0.21 -3.72
N LEU A 23 -14.26 -1.08 -2.73
CA LEU A 23 -15.12 -1.16 -1.55
C LEU A 23 -15.19 0.18 -0.80
N ALA A 24 -14.05 0.83 -0.59
CA ALA A 24 -13.96 2.12 0.09
C ALA A 24 -14.69 3.25 -0.65
N ILE A 25 -14.60 3.29 -1.99
CA ILE A 25 -15.32 4.26 -2.83
C ILE A 25 -16.83 4.06 -2.70
N GLY A 26 -17.30 2.81 -2.79
CA GLY A 26 -18.72 2.50 -2.63
C GLY A 26 -19.24 2.89 -1.24
N LEU A 27 -18.51 2.52 -0.19
CA LEU A 27 -18.86 2.83 1.19
C LEU A 27 -18.97 4.35 1.44
N ALA A 28 -18.05 5.14 0.87
CA ALA A 28 -18.09 6.60 1.00
C ALA A 28 -19.41 7.18 0.48
N GLY A 29 -19.89 6.70 -0.67
CA GLY A 29 -21.18 7.10 -1.23
C GLY A 29 -22.37 6.69 -0.36
N GLU A 30 -22.36 5.47 0.20
CA GLU A 30 -23.45 4.96 1.06
C GLU A 30 -23.62 5.79 2.34
N ILE A 31 -22.51 6.17 2.97
CA ILE A 31 -22.53 6.81 4.29
C ILE A 31 -22.54 8.33 4.26
N ALA A 32 -22.35 8.95 3.10
CA ALA A 32 -22.32 10.41 2.93
C ALA A 32 -23.58 11.10 3.49
N GLN A 33 -24.75 10.47 3.31
CA GLN A 33 -26.04 10.98 3.82
C GLN A 33 -26.10 11.12 5.35
N PHE A 34 -25.23 10.43 6.08
CA PHE A 34 -25.13 10.51 7.54
C PHE A 34 -24.15 11.58 8.02
N GLY A 35 -23.55 12.35 7.10
CA GLY A 35 -22.53 13.36 7.43
C GLY A 35 -21.18 12.75 7.85
N ILE A 36 -20.95 11.46 7.56
CA ILE A 36 -19.69 10.78 7.89
C ILE A 36 -18.69 11.01 6.76
N ARG A 37 -17.48 11.47 7.10
CA ARG A 37 -16.34 11.55 6.17
C ARG A 37 -15.53 10.26 6.21
N HIS A 38 -15.29 9.67 5.05
CA HIS A 38 -14.51 8.45 4.89
C HIS A 38 -13.23 8.73 4.10
N TYR A 39 -12.11 8.13 4.51
CA TYR A 39 -10.83 8.26 3.82
C TYR A 39 -10.14 6.90 3.76
N LEU A 40 -9.71 6.48 2.56
CA LEU A 40 -8.84 5.33 2.39
C LEU A 40 -7.40 5.81 2.17
N VAL A 41 -6.55 5.58 3.17
CA VAL A 41 -5.12 5.90 3.07
C VAL A 41 -4.40 4.80 2.29
N GLU A 42 -3.73 5.20 1.22
CA GLU A 42 -3.00 4.29 0.34
C GLU A 42 -1.49 4.61 0.38
N PRO A 43 -0.75 4.01 1.33
CA PRO A 43 0.69 4.22 1.44
C PRO A 43 1.49 3.64 0.26
N GLY A 44 2.57 4.33 -0.10
CA GLY A 44 3.67 3.77 -0.88
C GLY A 44 4.48 2.73 -0.09
N PHE A 45 5.76 2.58 -0.42
CA PHE A 45 6.66 1.70 0.32
C PHE A 45 7.07 2.37 1.64
N PHE A 46 6.71 1.77 2.77
CA PHE A 46 7.06 2.26 4.10
C PHE A 46 8.01 1.29 4.82
N ARG A 47 8.97 1.85 5.55
CA ARG A 47 9.96 1.09 6.35
C ARG A 47 9.28 0.36 7.50
N THR A 48 8.82 -0.85 7.22
CA THR A 48 8.15 -1.78 8.14
C THR A 48 8.78 -3.16 7.99
N GLY A 49 8.47 -4.07 8.90
CA GLY A 49 8.92 -5.46 8.81
C GLY A 49 8.29 -6.27 7.68
N LEU A 50 7.44 -5.69 6.83
CA LEU A 50 6.74 -6.43 5.77
C LEU A 50 7.69 -7.06 4.74
N LEU A 51 8.78 -6.37 4.39
CA LEU A 51 9.76 -6.86 3.42
C LEU A 51 10.93 -7.61 4.08
N ASP A 52 10.88 -7.82 5.40
CA ASP A 52 11.88 -8.61 6.09
C ASP A 52 11.88 -10.04 5.51
N PRO A 53 13.03 -10.60 5.11
CA PRO A 53 13.10 -11.97 4.62
C PRO A 53 12.61 -13.04 5.60
N SER A 54 12.57 -12.72 6.90
CA SER A 54 12.01 -13.55 7.96
C SER A 54 10.53 -13.31 8.23
N ALA A 55 9.91 -12.31 7.60
CA ALA A 55 8.49 -12.05 7.72
C ALA A 55 7.66 -13.18 7.11
N ASN A 56 6.40 -13.26 7.52
CA ASN A 56 5.45 -14.23 7.01
C ASN A 56 4.93 -13.83 5.60
N ILE A 57 5.84 -13.76 4.62
CA ILE A 57 5.51 -13.59 3.21
C ILE A 57 5.25 -14.98 2.64
N ALA A 58 3.98 -15.28 2.37
CA ALA A 58 3.61 -16.51 1.67
C ALA A 58 4.20 -16.50 0.26
N GLY A 59 4.91 -17.57 -0.10
CA GLY A 59 5.42 -17.80 -1.44
C GLY A 59 5.05 -19.19 -1.95
N THR A 60 5.21 -19.42 -3.24
CA THR A 60 5.01 -20.75 -3.82
C THR A 60 5.99 -21.75 -3.19
N ASP A 61 5.43 -22.87 -2.71
CA ASP A 61 6.18 -24.00 -2.16
C ASP A 61 7.31 -24.41 -3.11
N LYS A 62 8.49 -24.73 -2.56
CA LYS A 62 9.69 -25.01 -3.36
C LYS A 62 9.48 -26.17 -4.35
N ASN A 63 8.70 -27.17 -3.98
CA ASN A 63 8.43 -28.35 -4.82
C ASN A 63 7.31 -28.09 -5.84
N SER A 64 6.58 -26.98 -5.69
CA SER A 64 5.49 -26.56 -6.58
C SER A 64 5.90 -25.43 -7.53
N ARG A 65 7.18 -25.01 -7.50
CA ARG A 65 7.70 -23.97 -8.39
C ARG A 65 7.86 -24.51 -9.81
N LEU A 66 7.51 -23.67 -10.78
CA LEU A 66 7.71 -23.94 -12.20
C LEU A 66 9.01 -23.28 -12.68
N ASP A 67 9.84 -24.01 -13.40
CA ASP A 67 11.13 -23.51 -13.93
C ASP A 67 10.95 -22.28 -14.82
N ALA A 68 9.83 -22.19 -15.55
CA ALA A 68 9.49 -21.04 -16.38
C ALA A 68 9.38 -19.71 -15.60
N TYR A 69 9.25 -19.75 -14.26
CA TYR A 69 9.18 -18.58 -13.39
C TYR A 69 10.44 -18.38 -12.54
N ALA A 70 11.51 -19.16 -12.77
CA ALA A 70 12.72 -19.13 -11.94
C ALA A 70 13.34 -17.73 -11.84
N ASP A 71 13.50 -17.05 -12.99
CA ASP A 71 14.08 -15.71 -13.06
C ASP A 71 13.20 -14.68 -12.35
N LEU A 72 11.88 -14.71 -12.60
CA LEU A 72 10.93 -13.80 -11.93
C LEU A 72 10.98 -13.97 -10.40
N ASN A 73 10.97 -15.21 -9.93
CA ASN A 73 11.06 -15.52 -8.50
C ASN A 73 12.38 -15.01 -7.89
N LEU A 74 13.49 -15.13 -8.60
CA LEU A 74 14.80 -14.62 -8.17
C LEU A 74 14.81 -13.09 -8.11
N THR A 75 14.27 -12.42 -9.14
CA THR A 75 14.15 -10.96 -9.18
C THR A 75 13.33 -10.43 -8.00
N ILE A 76 12.14 -11.00 -7.75
CA ILE A 76 11.28 -10.56 -6.64
C ILE A 76 11.98 -10.74 -5.29
N LYS A 77 12.58 -11.92 -5.06
CA LYS A 77 13.31 -12.19 -3.82
C LYS A 77 14.45 -11.20 -3.60
N THR A 78 15.22 -10.92 -4.65
CA THR A 78 16.34 -9.97 -4.61
C THR A 78 15.84 -8.55 -4.33
N ASN A 79 14.78 -8.11 -5.01
CA ASN A 79 14.21 -6.78 -4.82
C ASN A 79 13.64 -6.60 -3.41
N PHE A 80 12.94 -7.59 -2.86
CA PHE A 80 12.40 -7.50 -1.49
C PHE A 80 13.52 -7.35 -0.45
N ALA A 81 14.59 -8.14 -0.59
CA ALA A 81 15.76 -8.02 0.27
C ALA A 81 16.44 -6.64 0.14
N ALA A 82 16.55 -6.11 -1.09
CA ALA A 82 17.15 -4.80 -1.33
C ALA A 82 16.30 -3.63 -0.81
N PHE A 83 14.97 -3.72 -0.93
CA PHE A 83 14.06 -2.68 -0.46
C PHE A 83 13.80 -2.72 1.03
N ASN A 84 14.04 -3.84 1.72
CA ASN A 84 13.88 -3.92 3.16
C ASN A 84 14.77 -2.91 3.90
N GLY A 85 14.14 -2.00 4.65
CA GLY A 85 14.81 -0.90 5.34
C GLY A 85 15.14 0.30 4.45
N ALA A 86 15.16 0.14 3.13
CA ALA A 86 15.44 1.20 2.15
C ALA A 86 14.17 1.83 1.56
N GLN A 87 12.97 1.40 1.98
CA GLN A 87 11.72 1.98 1.52
C GLN A 87 11.67 3.51 1.79
N LEU A 88 11.02 4.30 0.92
CA LEU A 88 11.02 5.77 1.02
C LEU A 88 10.19 6.29 2.20
N GLY A 89 9.06 5.66 2.48
CA GLY A 89 8.09 6.06 3.49
C GLY A 89 8.58 5.84 4.92
N ASN A 90 8.34 6.85 5.77
CA ASN A 90 8.60 6.78 7.22
C ASN A 90 7.29 6.45 7.97
N PRO A 91 7.17 5.33 8.68
CA PRO A 91 5.93 4.95 9.38
C PRO A 91 5.50 5.98 10.43
N VAL A 92 6.43 6.58 11.17
CA VAL A 92 6.09 7.60 12.19
C VAL A 92 5.52 8.85 11.53
N LYS A 93 6.15 9.32 10.44
CA LYS A 93 5.65 10.47 9.69
C LYS A 93 4.31 10.18 9.02
N GLY A 94 4.14 8.97 8.47
CA GLY A 94 2.88 8.53 7.89
C GLY A 94 1.74 8.55 8.91
N ALA A 95 1.97 7.98 10.09
CA ALA A 95 1.00 8.00 11.18
C ALA A 95 0.62 9.43 11.60
N GLN A 96 1.58 10.35 11.69
CA GLN A 96 1.29 11.75 12.00
C GLN A 96 0.42 12.41 10.92
N ILE A 97 0.68 12.14 9.63
CA ILE A 97 -0.15 12.68 8.53
C ILE A 97 -1.57 12.12 8.62
N ILE A 98 -1.72 10.82 8.88
CA ILE A 98 -3.04 10.19 9.05
C ILE A 98 -3.80 10.83 10.22
N TYR A 99 -3.11 11.07 11.35
CA TYR A 99 -3.68 11.76 12.49
C TYR A 99 -4.18 13.16 12.10
N ASP A 100 -3.32 13.97 11.48
CA ASP A 100 -3.64 15.32 11.02
C ASP A 100 -4.87 15.34 10.10
N VAL A 101 -4.98 14.37 9.18
CA VAL A 101 -6.14 14.20 8.29
C VAL A 101 -7.43 13.94 9.09
N VAL A 102 -7.40 12.98 10.01
CA VAL A 102 -8.57 12.58 10.80
C VAL A 102 -9.05 13.73 11.70
N THR A 103 -8.12 14.50 12.28
CA THR A 103 -8.44 15.62 13.18
C THR A 103 -8.60 16.95 12.45
N SER A 104 -8.40 16.99 11.12
CA SER A 104 -8.41 18.22 10.33
C SER A 104 -7.44 19.29 10.89
N SER A 105 -6.28 18.84 11.38
CA SER A 105 -5.25 19.68 12.01
C SER A 105 -3.91 19.57 11.28
N GLY A 106 -2.89 20.28 11.77
CA GLY A 106 -1.52 20.17 11.26
C GLY A 106 -1.45 20.38 9.75
N VAL A 107 -0.93 19.40 9.01
CA VAL A 107 -0.80 19.51 7.55
C VAL A 107 -2.13 19.48 6.80
N ALA A 108 -3.23 19.09 7.45
CA ALA A 108 -4.58 19.03 6.89
C ALA A 108 -5.47 20.23 7.30
N ALA A 109 -4.97 21.14 8.14
CA ALA A 109 -5.76 22.26 8.62
C ALA A 109 -6.27 23.16 7.47
N GLY A 110 -7.58 23.38 7.42
CA GLY A 110 -8.23 24.24 6.43
C GLY A 110 -8.23 23.71 4.99
N LYS A 111 -7.88 22.42 4.78
CA LYS A 111 -7.85 21.80 3.46
C LYS A 111 -9.06 20.90 3.25
N GLU A 112 -9.65 20.97 2.07
CA GLU A 112 -10.43 19.85 1.56
C GLU A 112 -9.47 18.78 1.07
N LEU A 113 -9.63 17.57 1.59
CA LEU A 113 -8.77 16.44 1.26
C LEU A 113 -9.48 15.52 0.26
N PRO A 114 -8.75 14.90 -0.67
CA PRO A 114 -9.33 13.89 -1.54
C PRO A 114 -9.79 12.68 -0.70
N GLU A 115 -10.85 11.99 -1.15
CA GLU A 115 -11.38 10.78 -0.49
C GLU A 115 -10.36 9.62 -0.44
N LEU A 116 -9.43 9.60 -1.40
CA LEU A 116 -8.40 8.57 -1.57
C LEU A 116 -7.00 9.21 -1.58
N PRO A 117 -6.49 9.72 -0.44
CA PRO A 117 -5.19 10.39 -0.42
C PRO A 117 -4.06 9.36 -0.59
N PRO A 118 -3.30 9.39 -1.69
CA PRO A 118 -2.06 8.61 -1.78
C PRO A 118 -1.06 9.16 -0.76
N LEU A 119 -0.41 8.28 -0.01
CA LEU A 119 0.53 8.66 1.03
C LEU A 119 1.95 8.21 0.67
N GLY A 120 2.75 9.16 0.16
CA GLY A 120 4.12 8.91 -0.29
C GLY A 120 4.30 9.27 -1.78
N SER A 121 5.55 9.55 -2.17
CA SER A 121 5.88 9.92 -3.57
C SER A 121 5.72 8.76 -4.56
N ASP A 122 5.75 7.53 -4.05
CA ASP A 122 5.63 6.24 -4.74
C ASP A 122 4.23 5.61 -4.56
N ALA A 123 3.28 6.36 -4.03
CA ALA A 123 1.95 5.81 -3.74
C ALA A 123 1.09 5.64 -4.99
N SER A 124 1.16 6.54 -5.97
CA SER A 124 0.32 6.52 -7.17
C SER A 124 1.08 6.23 -8.48
N ALA A 125 2.41 6.24 -8.46
CA ALA A 125 3.26 5.94 -9.62
C ALA A 125 4.47 5.09 -9.17
N GLU A 126 4.93 4.22 -10.08
CA GLU A 126 6.18 3.46 -9.90
C GLU A 126 7.39 4.40 -10.04
N ILE A 127 8.43 4.18 -9.22
CA ILE A 127 9.69 4.94 -9.22
C ILE A 127 10.83 3.99 -9.55
#